data_AF-A0AAU9CJK6-F1
#
_entry.id   AF-A0AAU9CJK6-F1
#
_cell.length_a   1.000
_cell.length_b   1.000
_cell.length_c   1.000
_cell.angle_alpha   90.00
_cell.angle_beta   90.00
_cell.angle_gamma   90.00
#
_symmetry.space_group_name_H-M   'P 1'
#
loop_
_entity.id
_entity.type
_entity.pdbx_description
1 polymer ?
#
loop_
_entity_poly.entity_id
_entity_poly.type
_entity_poly.pdbx_seq_one_letter_code
_entity_poly.pdbx_strand_id
1 'polypeptide(L)'
;MKNIKAFKVGVFIIIPILIAYFGVNFLKGVDFFSSTNHYYAVYPDVDGLTVSNPVVYKGVEVGTVTKVKILKGGHSGVLVEVSVNKNLKLGQTTEASLTSNGLTGGKSIVLKKTLPAVPSLQNGDTIMAIVNHGFAQIISDTAVPLAKKLDSLMVVYKMVGIQAEQTLASANSVARTADSIMLQNQRSIHSAVRNLSMATASLNKVMRKMEPVSENLRNMSDSLANSPMKHAITQLDESMTSMKEILGKIKDGEGALGQMVTNDSLYRNLNSSMADLDSLLIDLKENPKRYVHFSLFGGGKKDKKKKKKKKE
;
A
#
# COMPACT_ATOMS: atom_id res chain seq x y z
N MET A 1 -47.82 -34.44 -40.00
CA MET A 1 -46.34 -34.23 -39.89
C MET A 1 -45.86 -32.78 -40.08
N LYS A 2 -46.67 -31.82 -40.59
CA LYS A 2 -46.25 -30.42 -40.86
C LYS A 2 -45.86 -29.64 -39.59
N ASN A 3 -46.55 -29.87 -38.48
CA ASN A 3 -46.36 -29.13 -37.22
C ASN A 3 -45.03 -29.47 -36.51
N ILE A 4 -44.52 -30.70 -36.69
CA ILE A 4 -43.23 -31.13 -36.12
C ILE A 4 -42.06 -30.40 -36.80
N LYS A 5 -42.15 -30.11 -38.11
CA LYS A 5 -41.11 -29.37 -38.82
C LYS A 5 -41.02 -27.93 -38.34
N ALA A 6 -42.16 -27.25 -38.18
CA ALA A 6 -42.21 -25.89 -37.63
C ALA A 6 -41.69 -25.82 -36.18
N PHE A 7 -42.04 -26.80 -35.35
CA PHE A 7 -41.53 -26.90 -33.98
C PHE A 7 -40.00 -27.08 -33.93
N LYS A 8 -39.44 -27.98 -34.76
CA LYS A 8 -37.98 -28.19 -34.85
C LYS A 8 -37.23 -26.92 -35.28
N VAL A 9 -37.78 -26.15 -36.22
CA VAL A 9 -37.20 -24.87 -36.65
C VAL A 9 -37.26 -23.83 -35.53
N GLY A 10 -38.38 -23.74 -34.81
CA GLY A 10 -38.51 -22.85 -33.65
C GLY A 10 -37.48 -23.15 -32.55
N VAL A 11 -37.31 -24.43 -32.19
CA VAL A 11 -36.30 -24.87 -31.21
C VAL A 11 -34.87 -24.57 -31.69
N PHE A 12 -34.57 -24.77 -32.97
CA PHE A 12 -33.26 -24.49 -33.55
C PHE A 12 -32.88 -23.00 -33.50
N ILE A 13 -33.87 -22.09 -33.48
CA ILE A 13 -33.62 -20.63 -33.36
C ILE A 13 -33.55 -20.20 -31.88
N ILE A 14 -34.40 -20.77 -31.01
CA ILE A 14 -34.46 -20.38 -29.60
C ILE A 14 -33.24 -20.88 -28.81
N ILE A 15 -32.75 -22.10 -29.08
CA ILE A 15 -31.61 -22.67 -28.35
C ILE A 15 -30.35 -21.79 -28.47
N PRO A 16 -29.90 -21.36 -29.66
CA PRO A 16 -28.75 -20.45 -29.78
C PRO A 16 -28.93 -19.13 -29.06
N ILE A 17 -30.13 -18.56 -29.06
CA ILE A 17 -30.43 -17.30 -28.36
C ILE A 17 -30.29 -17.49 -26.85
N LEU A 18 -30.81 -18.59 -26.31
CA LEU A 18 -30.65 -18.92 -24.89
C LEU A 18 -29.17 -19.17 -24.56
N ILE A 19 -28.45 -19.96 -25.37
CA ILE A 19 -27.02 -20.22 -25.17
C ILE A 19 -26.22 -18.92 -25.23
N ALA A 20 -26.50 -18.02 -26.17
CA ALA A 20 -25.83 -16.73 -26.27
C ALA A 20 -26.14 -15.85 -25.05
N TYR A 21 -27.39 -15.78 -24.61
CA TYR A 21 -27.79 -15.03 -23.41
C TYR A 21 -27.06 -15.54 -22.16
N PHE A 22 -27.09 -16.86 -21.92
CA PHE A 22 -26.39 -17.47 -20.79
C PHE A 22 -24.87 -17.38 -20.93
N GLY A 23 -24.32 -17.56 -22.14
CA GLY A 23 -22.90 -17.48 -22.43
C GLY A 23 -22.31 -16.09 -22.21
N VAL A 24 -23.02 -15.03 -22.61
CA VAL A 24 -22.61 -13.64 -22.32
C VAL A 24 -22.62 -13.38 -20.82
N ASN A 25 -23.62 -13.86 -20.09
CA ASN A 25 -23.65 -13.67 -18.64
C ASN A 25 -22.58 -14.51 -17.91
N PHE A 26 -22.25 -15.69 -18.43
CA PHE A 26 -21.14 -16.51 -17.94
C PHE A 26 -19.79 -15.84 -18.18
N LEU A 27 -19.56 -15.25 -19.36
CA LEU A 27 -18.36 -14.46 -19.66
C LEU A 27 -18.24 -13.19 -18.81
N LYS A 28 -19.36 -12.66 -18.33
CA LYS A 28 -19.39 -11.58 -17.33
C LYS A 28 -19.07 -12.07 -15.91
N GLY A 29 -18.81 -13.37 -15.69
CA GLY A 29 -18.48 -13.90 -14.36
C GLY A 29 -19.67 -13.97 -13.39
N VAL A 30 -20.90 -14.06 -13.91
CA VAL A 30 -22.09 -14.27 -13.07
C VAL A 30 -22.25 -15.77 -12.82
N ASP A 31 -22.03 -16.21 -11.58
CA ASP A 31 -22.27 -17.59 -11.17
C ASP A 31 -23.77 -17.85 -10.94
N PHE A 32 -24.38 -18.68 -11.80
CA PHE A 32 -25.81 -19.02 -11.72
C PHE A 32 -26.14 -20.23 -10.82
N PHE A 33 -25.12 -20.99 -10.40
CA PHE A 33 -25.30 -22.29 -9.72
C PHE A 33 -24.71 -22.34 -8.31
N SER A 34 -24.06 -21.28 -7.83
CA SER A 34 -23.47 -21.25 -6.49
C SER A 34 -24.46 -20.73 -5.46
N SER A 35 -24.57 -21.43 -4.33
CA SER A 35 -25.31 -20.93 -3.17
C SER A 35 -24.49 -19.86 -2.47
N THR A 36 -24.84 -18.60 -2.69
CA THR A 36 -24.16 -17.42 -2.13
C THR A 36 -25.04 -16.70 -1.10
N ASN A 37 -24.40 -15.95 -0.21
CA ASN A 37 -25.01 -14.93 0.63
C ASN A 37 -24.68 -13.57 0.02
N HIS A 38 -25.64 -12.66 0.07
CA HIS A 38 -25.53 -11.29 -0.41
C HIS A 38 -25.35 -10.37 0.81
N TYR A 39 -24.36 -9.50 0.74
CA TYR A 39 -24.12 -8.48 1.75
C TYR A 39 -23.97 -7.11 1.10
N TYR A 40 -24.17 -6.06 1.88
CA TYR A 40 -24.10 -4.68 1.40
C TYR A 40 -22.93 -3.94 2.05
N ALA A 41 -22.38 -2.96 1.34
CA ALA A 41 -21.40 -2.02 1.89
C ALA A 41 -21.64 -0.65 1.25
N VAL A 42 -21.51 0.42 2.04
CA VAL A 42 -21.71 1.80 1.56
C VAL A 42 -20.39 2.53 1.58
N TYR A 43 -19.91 2.92 0.40
CA TYR A 43 -18.66 3.67 0.24
C TYR A 43 -18.95 5.11 -0.15
N PRO A 44 -18.15 6.10 0.27
CA PRO A 44 -18.28 7.47 -0.20
C PRO A 44 -17.94 7.59 -1.70
N ASP A 45 -16.95 6.84 -2.16
CA ASP A 45 -16.54 6.72 -3.56
C ASP A 45 -16.00 5.29 -3.79
N VAL A 46 -16.22 4.77 -4.99
CA VAL A 46 -15.79 3.43 -5.40
C VAL A 46 -14.77 3.43 -6.54
N ASP A 47 -14.44 4.60 -7.11
CA ASP A 47 -13.30 4.82 -8.02
C ASP A 47 -13.14 3.73 -9.11
N GLY A 48 -14.22 3.44 -9.84
CA GLY A 48 -14.19 2.46 -10.94
C GLY A 48 -14.45 1.00 -10.54
N LEU A 49 -14.97 0.73 -9.34
CA LEU A 49 -15.56 -0.56 -9.02
C LEU A 49 -16.78 -0.83 -9.91
N THR A 50 -16.81 -2.00 -10.54
CA THR A 50 -17.87 -2.47 -11.42
C THR A 50 -18.44 -3.81 -10.96
N VAL A 51 -19.56 -4.19 -11.55
CA VAL A 51 -20.12 -5.54 -11.38
C VAL A 51 -19.07 -6.56 -11.85
N SER A 52 -19.01 -7.69 -11.16
CA SER A 52 -18.08 -8.80 -11.39
C SER A 52 -16.64 -8.57 -10.92
N ASN A 53 -16.34 -7.43 -10.30
CA ASN A 53 -15.07 -7.30 -9.58
C ASN A 53 -15.01 -8.34 -8.44
N PRO A 54 -13.82 -8.94 -8.18
CA PRO A 54 -13.70 -10.05 -7.24
C PRO A 54 -13.81 -9.57 -5.80
N VAL A 55 -14.39 -10.43 -4.96
CA VAL A 55 -14.42 -10.32 -3.51
C VAL A 55 -13.43 -11.35 -2.96
N VAL A 56 -12.44 -10.87 -2.21
CA VAL A 56 -11.27 -11.67 -1.83
C VAL A 56 -11.20 -11.79 -0.31
N TYR A 57 -10.94 -13.00 0.19
CA TYR A 57 -10.66 -13.24 1.60
C TYR A 57 -9.35 -14.02 1.73
N LYS A 58 -8.39 -13.48 2.51
CA LYS A 58 -7.04 -14.06 2.67
C LYS A 58 -6.33 -14.40 1.34
N GLY A 59 -6.55 -13.57 0.31
CA GLY A 59 -5.94 -13.75 -1.02
C GLY A 59 -6.67 -14.73 -1.95
N VAL A 60 -7.77 -15.34 -1.50
CA VAL A 60 -8.59 -16.25 -2.31
C VAL A 60 -9.89 -15.56 -2.71
N GLU A 61 -10.31 -15.70 -3.97
CA GLU A 61 -11.61 -15.23 -4.43
C GLU A 61 -12.74 -16.05 -3.80
N VAL A 62 -13.63 -15.37 -3.09
CA VAL A 62 -14.74 -15.98 -2.33
C VAL A 62 -16.11 -15.50 -2.82
N GLY A 63 -16.15 -14.65 -3.84
CA GLY A 63 -17.35 -14.17 -4.49
C GLY A 63 -17.09 -12.95 -5.35
N THR A 64 -18.15 -12.22 -5.70
CA THR A 64 -18.09 -11.13 -6.68
C THR A 64 -19.02 -9.98 -6.31
N VAL A 65 -18.70 -8.78 -6.79
CA VAL A 65 -19.59 -7.61 -6.73
C VAL A 65 -20.77 -7.84 -7.67
N THR A 66 -21.98 -7.94 -7.13
CA THR A 66 -23.19 -8.19 -7.93
C THR A 66 -23.90 -6.91 -8.35
N LYS A 67 -23.70 -5.81 -7.61
CA LYS A 67 -24.42 -4.55 -7.86
C LYS A 67 -23.66 -3.34 -7.33
N VAL A 68 -23.73 -2.24 -8.08
CA VAL A 68 -23.20 -0.93 -7.68
C VAL A 68 -24.28 0.11 -7.97
N LYS A 69 -24.72 0.85 -6.95
CA LYS A 69 -25.78 1.86 -7.06
C LYS A 69 -25.44 3.12 -6.28
N ILE A 70 -25.59 4.27 -6.91
CA ILE A 70 -25.49 5.57 -6.23
C ILE A 70 -26.76 5.77 -5.39
N LEU A 71 -26.60 6.06 -4.10
CA LEU A 71 -27.71 6.39 -3.21
C LEU A 71 -28.24 7.80 -3.55
N LYS A 72 -29.57 7.96 -3.59
CA LYS A 72 -30.24 9.24 -3.85
C LYS A 72 -30.72 9.84 -2.52
N GLY A 73 -30.68 11.17 -2.39
CA GLY A 73 -31.30 11.88 -1.26
C GLY A 73 -30.34 12.34 -0.15
N GLY A 74 -29.28 13.07 -0.50
CA GLY A 74 -28.42 13.78 0.47
C GLY A 74 -27.31 12.95 1.12
N HIS A 75 -27.33 11.62 0.96
CA HIS A 75 -26.23 10.73 1.37
C HIS A 75 -25.37 10.45 0.14
N SER A 76 -24.28 11.21 -0.05
CA SER A 76 -23.31 11.02 -1.14
C SER A 76 -22.50 9.73 -0.94
N GLY A 77 -23.12 8.60 -1.22
CA GLY A 77 -22.50 7.28 -1.11
C GLY A 77 -22.97 6.30 -2.18
N VAL A 78 -22.17 5.28 -2.41
CA VAL A 78 -22.39 4.20 -3.36
C VAL A 78 -22.67 2.94 -2.56
N LEU A 79 -23.88 2.40 -2.72
CA LEU A 79 -24.28 1.10 -2.22
C LEU A 79 -23.71 0.01 -3.15
N VAL A 80 -22.86 -0.83 -2.58
CA VAL A 80 -22.27 -1.99 -3.25
C VAL A 80 -22.87 -3.25 -2.65
N GLU A 81 -23.34 -4.14 -3.51
CA GLU A 81 -23.79 -5.48 -3.14
C GLU A 81 -22.71 -6.49 -3.54
N VAL A 82 -22.32 -7.35 -2.60
CA VAL A 82 -21.35 -8.42 -2.81
C VAL A 82 -22.01 -9.76 -2.56
N SER A 83 -21.80 -10.70 -3.47
CA SER A 83 -22.08 -12.11 -3.24
C SER A 83 -20.85 -12.77 -2.64
N VAL A 84 -21.05 -13.65 -1.67
CA VAL A 84 -19.99 -14.40 -1.00
C VAL A 84 -20.46 -15.85 -0.83
N ASN A 85 -19.57 -16.80 -1.05
CA ASN A 85 -19.86 -18.23 -0.89
C ASN A 85 -20.41 -18.54 0.53
N LYS A 86 -21.53 -19.27 0.62
CA LYS A 86 -22.16 -19.66 1.90
C LYS A 86 -21.25 -20.40 2.88
N ASN A 87 -20.20 -21.06 2.37
CA ASN A 87 -19.23 -21.75 3.20
C ASN A 87 -18.39 -20.78 4.06
N LEU A 88 -18.32 -19.50 3.68
CA LEU A 88 -17.62 -18.47 4.43
C LEU A 88 -18.58 -17.72 5.36
N LYS A 89 -18.50 -18.03 6.66
CA LYS A 89 -19.23 -17.31 7.70
C LYS A 89 -18.53 -16.02 8.07
N LEU A 90 -19.17 -14.88 7.76
CA LEU A 90 -18.71 -13.55 8.14
C LEU A 90 -19.26 -13.18 9.53
N GLY A 91 -18.48 -12.48 10.35
CA GLY A 91 -18.93 -11.93 11.65
C GLY A 91 -19.26 -10.45 11.54
N GLN A 92 -19.99 -9.87 12.50
CA GLN A 92 -20.35 -8.44 12.43
C GLN A 92 -19.16 -7.47 12.40
N THR A 93 -17.99 -7.90 12.89
CA THR A 93 -16.74 -7.13 12.80
C THR A 93 -15.97 -7.38 11.51
N THR A 94 -16.61 -7.94 10.48
CA THR A 94 -15.98 -8.07 9.17
C THR A 94 -15.90 -6.70 8.52
N GLU A 95 -14.75 -6.39 7.95
CA GLU A 95 -14.51 -5.18 7.19
C GLU A 95 -14.47 -5.53 5.70
N ALA A 96 -15.23 -4.80 4.89
CA ALA A 96 -15.20 -4.85 3.44
C ALA A 96 -14.31 -3.71 2.94
N SER A 97 -13.05 -4.03 2.67
CA SER A 97 -12.08 -3.04 2.21
C SER A 97 -12.06 -2.92 0.69
N LEU A 98 -12.44 -1.76 0.16
CA LEU A 98 -12.21 -1.43 -1.24
C LEU A 98 -10.72 -1.16 -1.46
N THR A 99 -10.10 -1.91 -2.36
CA THR A 99 -8.67 -1.78 -2.70
C THR A 99 -8.43 -2.00 -4.19
N SER A 100 -7.23 -1.64 -4.65
CA SER A 100 -6.73 -2.03 -5.98
C SER A 100 -6.01 -3.38 -5.91
N ASN A 101 -6.37 -4.28 -6.82
CA ASN A 101 -5.68 -5.53 -7.13
C ASN A 101 -4.48 -5.25 -8.04
N GLY A 102 -3.31 -5.11 -7.42
CA GLY A 102 -2.02 -5.11 -8.14
C GLY A 102 -1.70 -3.80 -8.88
N LEU A 103 -0.62 -3.85 -9.67
CA LEU A 103 -0.03 -2.69 -10.33
C LEU A 103 -0.87 -2.16 -11.52
N THR A 104 -1.69 -3.02 -12.12
CA THR A 104 -2.54 -2.69 -13.27
C THR A 104 -3.82 -1.94 -12.90
N GLY A 105 -4.10 -1.76 -11.60
CA GLY A 105 -5.15 -0.87 -11.12
C GLY A 105 -6.57 -1.43 -11.07
N GLY A 106 -6.78 -2.73 -11.32
CA GLY A 106 -8.11 -3.36 -11.16
C GLY A 106 -8.63 -3.21 -9.72
N LYS A 107 -9.95 -3.10 -9.51
CA LYS A 107 -10.55 -2.97 -8.17
C LYS A 107 -11.03 -4.30 -7.61
N SER A 108 -11.06 -4.41 -6.28
CA SER A 108 -11.62 -5.54 -5.56
C SER A 108 -12.12 -5.14 -4.17
N ILE A 109 -12.95 -6.01 -3.59
CA ILE A 109 -13.34 -5.91 -2.19
C ILE A 109 -12.59 -6.98 -1.41
N VAL A 110 -11.71 -6.58 -0.49
CA VAL A 110 -11.00 -7.50 0.41
C VAL A 110 -11.73 -7.57 1.74
N LEU A 111 -12.21 -8.75 2.09
CA LEU A 111 -12.81 -9.03 3.38
C LEU A 111 -11.72 -9.28 4.42
N LYS A 112 -11.76 -8.57 5.54
CA LYS A 112 -10.88 -8.77 6.70
C LYS A 112 -11.72 -9.10 7.92
N LYS A 113 -11.39 -10.20 8.60
CA LYS A 113 -12.08 -10.61 9.83
C LYS A 113 -11.34 -10.04 11.03
N THR A 114 -12.03 -9.24 11.84
CA THR A 114 -11.37 -8.57 12.97
C THR A 114 -11.47 -9.39 14.26
N LEU A 115 -12.51 -10.22 14.50
CA LEU A 115 -12.58 -11.11 15.68
C LEU A 115 -13.36 -12.44 15.47
N PRO A 116 -13.00 -13.53 16.19
CA PRO A 116 -13.68 -14.84 16.11
C PRO A 116 -14.96 -15.00 16.94
N ALA A 117 -15.25 -14.12 17.91
CA ALA A 117 -16.30 -14.31 18.92
C ALA A 117 -17.58 -13.46 18.72
N VAL A 118 -17.79 -12.91 17.53
CA VAL A 118 -18.90 -11.99 17.23
C VAL A 118 -20.00 -12.77 16.48
N PRO A 119 -21.30 -12.45 16.70
CA PRO A 119 -22.39 -13.08 15.94
C PRO A 119 -22.10 -13.05 14.43
N SER A 120 -22.51 -14.11 13.74
CA SER A 120 -22.40 -14.16 12.28
C SER A 120 -23.36 -13.15 11.64
N LEU A 121 -22.89 -12.47 10.60
CA LEU A 121 -23.74 -11.69 9.72
C LEU A 121 -24.74 -12.60 9.02
N GLN A 122 -25.96 -12.09 8.85
CA GLN A 122 -27.02 -12.73 8.09
C GLN A 122 -27.01 -12.25 6.64
N ASN A 123 -27.66 -13.04 5.78
CA ASN A 123 -27.87 -12.67 4.39
C ASN A 123 -28.69 -11.36 4.32
N GLY A 124 -28.15 -10.37 3.62
CA GLY A 124 -28.73 -9.04 3.50
C GLY A 124 -28.17 -8.00 4.48
N ASP A 125 -27.29 -8.39 5.40
CA ASP A 125 -26.67 -7.44 6.33
C ASP A 125 -25.67 -6.51 5.64
N THR A 126 -25.42 -5.37 6.28
CA THR A 126 -24.41 -4.39 5.83
C THR A 126 -23.09 -4.60 6.56
N ILE A 127 -22.00 -4.71 5.80
CA ILE A 127 -20.62 -4.85 6.27
C ILE A 127 -20.00 -3.46 6.40
N MET A 128 -19.11 -3.30 7.39
CA MET A 128 -18.33 -2.07 7.55
C MET A 128 -17.44 -1.82 6.32
N ALA A 129 -17.68 -0.71 5.64
CA ALA A 129 -16.96 -0.31 4.43
C ALA A 129 -15.71 0.49 4.77
N ILE A 130 -14.55 0.07 4.23
CA ILE A 130 -13.27 0.79 4.38
C ILE A 130 -12.70 1.07 3.00
N VAL A 131 -12.36 2.33 2.70
CA VAL A 131 -11.65 2.69 1.48
C VAL A 131 -10.15 2.69 1.76
N ASN A 132 -9.40 1.79 1.12
CA ASN A 132 -7.94 1.85 1.14
C ASN A 132 -7.45 2.54 -0.13
N HIS A 133 -6.68 3.59 0.05
CA HIS A 133 -6.07 4.33 -1.06
C HIS A 133 -5.08 3.41 -1.79
N GLY A 134 -5.28 3.24 -3.10
CA GLY A 134 -4.41 2.42 -3.93
C GLY A 134 -2.99 3.00 -4.05
N PHE A 135 -2.05 2.20 -4.55
CA PHE A 135 -0.64 2.59 -4.67
C PHE A 135 -0.43 3.88 -5.49
N ALA A 136 -1.23 4.10 -6.53
CA ALA A 136 -1.20 5.34 -7.32
C ALA A 136 -1.61 6.58 -6.50
N GLN A 137 -2.56 6.44 -5.58
CA GLN A 137 -2.99 7.51 -4.70
C GLN A 137 -1.94 7.79 -3.62
N ILE A 138 -1.31 6.74 -3.05
CA ILE A 138 -0.17 6.90 -2.14
C ILE A 138 0.99 7.61 -2.85
N ILE A 139 1.28 7.24 -4.10
CA ILE A 139 2.26 7.96 -4.93
C ILE A 139 1.81 9.39 -5.14
N SER A 140 0.57 9.67 -5.54
CA SER A 140 0.10 11.06 -5.74
C SER A 140 0.19 11.88 -4.45
N ASP A 141 -0.28 11.33 -3.34
CA ASP A 141 -0.27 11.98 -2.03
C ASP A 141 1.15 12.18 -1.49
N THR A 142 2.14 11.42 -1.96
CA THR A 142 3.56 11.58 -1.59
C THR A 142 4.36 12.41 -2.60
N ALA A 143 4.08 12.22 -3.89
CA ALA A 143 4.77 12.83 -5.03
C ALA A 143 4.29 14.26 -5.28
N VAL A 144 3.02 14.60 -5.06
CA VAL A 144 2.53 15.98 -5.18
C VAL A 144 3.16 16.89 -4.12
N PRO A 145 3.23 16.54 -2.83
CA PRO A 145 3.99 17.32 -1.85
C PRO A 145 5.48 17.36 -2.14
N LEU A 146 6.06 16.27 -2.66
CA LEU A 146 7.46 16.23 -3.07
C LEU A 146 7.72 17.19 -4.25
N ALA A 147 6.87 17.17 -5.28
CA ALA A 147 6.94 18.07 -6.42
C ALA A 147 6.74 19.53 -5.99
N LYS A 148 5.79 19.82 -5.08
CA LYS A 148 5.64 21.15 -4.49
C LYS A 148 6.88 21.58 -3.70
N LYS A 149 7.55 20.67 -3.00
CA LYS A 149 8.83 20.94 -2.32
C LYS A 149 9.97 21.18 -3.32
N LEU A 150 9.99 20.46 -4.46
CA LEU A 150 10.92 20.70 -5.55
C LEU A 150 10.64 22.04 -6.26
N ASP A 151 9.38 22.44 -6.39
CA ASP A 151 8.98 23.77 -6.87
C ASP A 151 9.46 24.87 -5.91
N SER A 152 9.43 24.63 -4.59
CA SER A 152 10.06 25.55 -3.61
C SER A 152 11.57 25.69 -3.83
N LEU A 153 12.25 24.60 -4.23
CA LEU A 153 13.67 24.66 -4.63
C LEU A 153 13.86 25.37 -5.98
N MET A 154 12.90 25.27 -6.91
CA MET A 154 12.89 26.07 -8.14
C MET A 154 12.58 27.55 -7.89
N VAL A 155 11.82 27.89 -6.85
CA VAL A 155 11.67 29.27 -6.38
C VAL A 155 13.02 29.77 -5.86
N VAL A 156 13.76 28.99 -5.09
CA VAL A 156 15.15 29.32 -4.70
C VAL A 156 16.03 29.50 -5.95
N TYR A 157 15.93 28.62 -6.96
CA TYR A 157 16.65 28.75 -8.24
C TYR A 157 16.26 30.02 -9.04
N LYS A 158 14.99 30.42 -9.05
CA LYS A 158 14.53 31.68 -9.66
C LYS A 158 14.93 32.91 -8.83
N MET A 159 15.06 32.76 -7.51
CA MET A 159 15.44 33.80 -6.55
C MET A 159 16.96 34.02 -6.50
N VAL A 160 17.77 33.08 -6.99
CA VAL A 160 19.18 33.30 -7.39
C VAL A 160 19.31 34.44 -8.43
N GLY A 161 18.20 34.85 -9.07
CA GLY A 161 18.14 36.05 -9.90
C GLY A 161 18.00 37.39 -9.16
N ILE A 162 17.56 37.46 -7.90
CA ILE A 162 17.33 38.76 -7.20
C ILE A 162 17.52 38.65 -5.66
N GLN A 163 18.39 39.52 -5.13
CA GLN A 163 18.62 39.90 -3.70
C GLN A 163 19.19 38.80 -2.76
N ALA A 164 20.51 38.89 -2.53
CA ALA A 164 21.33 37.94 -1.77
C ALA A 164 20.95 37.78 -0.28
N GLU A 165 20.30 38.76 0.36
CA GLU A 165 19.89 38.68 1.77
C GLU A 165 18.70 37.74 2.01
N GLN A 166 17.76 37.64 1.05
CA GLN A 166 16.63 36.71 1.16
C GLN A 166 17.04 35.26 0.87
N THR A 167 18.03 35.05 0.01
CA THR A 167 18.60 33.73 -0.28
C THR A 167 19.32 33.16 0.95
N LEU A 168 20.08 33.96 1.69
CA LEU A 168 20.73 33.52 2.93
C LEU A 168 19.73 33.19 4.04
N ALA A 169 18.67 34.00 4.19
CA ALA A 169 17.61 33.74 5.16
C ALA A 169 16.84 32.44 4.85
N SER A 170 16.56 32.20 3.56
CA SER A 170 15.90 30.98 3.10
C SER A 170 16.79 29.75 3.30
N ALA A 171 18.09 29.85 3.00
CA ALA A 171 19.05 28.77 3.21
C ALA A 171 19.18 28.41 4.71
N ASN A 172 19.25 29.40 5.61
CA ASN A 172 19.23 29.17 7.06
C ASN A 172 17.93 28.51 7.55
N SER A 173 16.78 28.86 6.95
CA SER A 173 15.50 28.24 7.31
C SER A 173 15.42 26.77 6.89
N VAL A 174 15.99 26.43 5.72
CA VAL A 174 16.10 25.05 5.23
C VAL A 174 17.04 24.25 6.12
N ALA A 175 18.20 24.83 6.49
CA ALA A 175 19.16 24.20 7.39
C ALA A 175 18.53 23.87 8.75
N ARG A 176 17.82 24.83 9.37
CA ARG A 176 17.10 24.62 10.63
C ARG A 176 15.97 23.59 10.52
N THR A 177 15.28 23.57 9.39
CA THR A 177 14.21 22.58 9.14
C THR A 177 14.81 21.18 9.00
N ALA A 178 15.90 21.04 8.26
CA ALA A 178 16.65 19.78 8.13
C ALA A 178 17.14 19.29 9.50
N ASP A 179 17.74 20.18 10.29
CA ASP A 179 18.19 19.88 11.66
C ASP A 179 17.03 19.39 12.55
N SER A 180 15.88 20.08 12.50
CA SER A 180 14.70 19.69 13.28
C SER A 180 14.11 18.33 12.87
N ILE A 181 14.04 18.04 11.58
CA ILE A 181 13.56 16.75 11.04
C ILE A 181 14.54 15.64 11.44
N MET A 182 15.84 15.92 11.41
CA MET A 182 16.86 14.96 11.76
C MET A 182 16.85 14.63 13.25
N LEU A 183 16.75 15.63 14.13
CA LEU A 183 16.58 15.43 15.57
C LEU A 183 15.27 14.69 15.90
N GLN A 184 14.20 14.91 15.14
CA GLN A 184 12.95 14.17 15.29
C GLN A 184 13.07 12.72 14.82
N ASN A 185 13.71 12.48 13.67
CA ASN A 185 13.97 11.14 13.15
C ASN A 185 14.92 10.37 14.06
N GLN A 186 15.97 11.00 14.59
CA GLN A 186 16.87 10.37 15.56
C GLN A 186 16.12 9.86 16.79
N ARG A 187 15.25 10.69 17.38
CA ARG A 187 14.43 10.28 18.54
C ARG A 187 13.45 9.15 18.20
N SER A 188 12.84 9.22 17.01
CA SER A 188 11.91 8.20 16.51
C SER A 188 12.62 6.87 16.27
N ILE A 189 13.80 6.91 15.63
CA ILE A 189 14.65 5.74 15.35
C ILE A 189 15.16 5.13 16.65
N HIS A 190 15.67 5.92 17.60
CA HIS A 190 16.06 5.41 18.92
C HIS A 190 14.91 4.71 19.65
N SER A 191 13.70 5.28 19.57
CA SER A 191 12.52 4.68 20.20
C SER A 191 12.12 3.38 19.51
N ALA A 192 12.18 3.33 18.18
CA ALA A 192 11.91 2.14 17.39
C ALA A 192 12.93 1.03 17.69
N VAL A 193 14.22 1.35 17.71
CA VAL A 193 15.31 0.41 18.06
C VAL A 193 15.13 -0.10 19.50
N ARG A 194 14.85 0.78 20.47
CA ARG A 194 14.60 0.36 21.85
C ARG A 194 13.40 -0.59 21.97
N ASN A 195 12.27 -0.25 21.33
CA ASN A 195 11.08 -1.09 21.32
C ASN A 195 11.37 -2.45 20.66
N LEU A 196 12.13 -2.46 19.57
CA LEU A 196 12.53 -3.67 18.87
C LEU A 196 13.44 -4.54 19.75
N SER A 197 14.41 -3.95 20.45
CA SER A 197 15.26 -4.65 21.42
C SER A 197 14.45 -5.25 22.57
N MET A 198 13.45 -4.52 23.09
CA MET A 198 12.55 -5.03 24.13
C MET A 198 11.66 -6.17 23.62
N ALA A 199 11.14 -6.06 22.39
CA ALA A 199 10.36 -7.11 21.75
C ALA A 199 11.21 -8.36 21.55
N THR A 200 12.45 -8.20 21.07
CA THR A 200 13.43 -9.27 20.87
C THR A 200 13.79 -9.96 22.19
N ALA A 201 14.01 -9.19 23.26
CA ALA A 201 14.25 -9.74 24.60
C ALA A 201 13.02 -10.52 25.13
N SER A 202 11.81 -10.01 24.89
CA SER A 202 10.57 -10.68 25.28
C SER A 202 10.37 -12.00 24.52
N LEU A 203 10.62 -11.99 23.21
CA LEU A 203 10.58 -13.18 22.36
C LEU A 203 11.60 -14.22 22.79
N ASN A 204 12.83 -13.81 23.09
CA ASN A 204 13.86 -14.70 23.64
C ASN A 204 13.41 -15.34 24.97
N LYS A 205 12.73 -14.58 25.84
CA LYS A 205 12.20 -15.10 27.11
C LYS A 205 11.07 -16.12 26.90
N VAL A 206 10.16 -15.86 25.95
CA VAL A 206 9.10 -16.81 25.58
C VAL A 206 9.73 -18.09 25.01
N MET A 207 10.71 -17.97 24.13
CA MET A 207 11.37 -19.12 23.49
C MET A 207 12.04 -20.03 24.52
N ARG A 208 12.77 -19.47 25.49
CA ARG A 208 13.37 -20.23 26.60
C ARG A 208 12.32 -20.92 27.50
N LYS A 209 11.13 -20.32 27.65
CA LYS A 209 10.02 -20.95 28.39
C LYS A 209 9.32 -22.06 27.60
N MET A 210 9.37 -21.99 26.28
CA MET A 210 8.77 -22.98 25.39
C MET A 210 9.69 -24.18 25.16
N GLU A 211 11.00 -24.05 25.40
CA GLU A 211 11.99 -25.13 25.30
C GLU A 211 11.60 -26.37 26.16
N PRO A 212 11.31 -26.26 27.46
CA PRO A 212 10.85 -27.41 28.26
C PRO A 212 9.46 -27.91 27.87
N VAL A 213 8.59 -27.05 27.31
CA VAL A 213 7.27 -27.47 26.80
C VAL A 213 7.45 -28.33 25.56
N SER A 214 8.31 -27.91 24.62
CA SER A 214 8.66 -28.68 23.43
C SER A 214 9.29 -30.03 23.81
N GLU A 215 10.24 -30.02 24.76
CA GLU A 215 10.89 -31.24 25.24
C GLU A 215 9.88 -32.22 25.88
N ASN A 216 9.01 -31.74 26.76
CA ASN A 216 7.95 -32.56 27.35
C ASN A 216 6.99 -33.12 26.28
N LEU A 217 6.63 -32.30 25.29
CA LEU A 217 5.77 -32.74 24.19
C LEU A 217 6.43 -33.79 23.29
N ARG A 218 7.75 -33.69 23.04
CA ARG A 218 8.52 -34.72 22.32
C ARG A 218 8.51 -36.05 23.07
N ASN A 219 8.76 -36.01 24.38
CA ASN A 219 8.72 -37.19 25.25
C ASN A 219 7.33 -37.85 25.30
N MET A 220 6.26 -37.05 25.21
CA MET A 220 4.89 -37.56 25.11
C MET A 220 4.52 -38.03 23.70
N SER A 221 5.15 -37.48 22.65
CA SER A 221 4.80 -37.77 21.26
C SER A 221 5.10 -39.21 20.85
N ASP A 222 6.08 -39.87 21.47
CA ASP A 222 6.38 -41.29 21.22
C ASP A 222 5.25 -42.21 21.71
N SER A 223 4.47 -41.76 22.71
CA SER A 223 3.26 -42.45 23.20
C SER A 223 2.01 -42.11 22.37
N LEU A 224 2.08 -41.08 21.51
CA LEU A 224 0.97 -40.51 20.74
C LEU A 224 1.14 -40.77 19.22
N ALA A 225 1.69 -41.93 18.86
CA ALA A 225 2.20 -42.25 17.52
C ALA A 225 1.22 -42.10 16.32
N ASN A 226 -0.09 -41.94 16.57
CA ASN A 226 -1.12 -41.82 15.51
C ASN A 226 -2.01 -40.56 15.60
N SER A 227 -1.58 -39.50 16.30
CA SER A 227 -2.39 -38.29 16.51
C SER A 227 -1.90 -37.08 15.67
N PRO A 228 -2.81 -36.18 15.21
CA PRO A 228 -2.47 -34.86 14.64
C PRO A 228 -1.50 -34.02 15.49
N MET A 229 -1.36 -34.37 16.77
CA MET A 229 -0.45 -33.74 17.72
C MET A 229 1.02 -33.84 17.31
N LYS A 230 1.47 -34.95 16.68
CA LYS A 230 2.86 -35.10 16.24
C LYS A 230 3.25 -34.03 15.22
N HIS A 231 2.39 -33.78 14.23
CA HIS A 231 2.60 -32.73 13.24
C HIS A 231 2.63 -31.33 13.87
N ALA A 232 1.76 -31.06 14.84
CA ALA A 232 1.75 -29.77 15.54
C ALA A 232 3.04 -29.55 16.35
N ILE A 233 3.57 -30.59 17.00
CA ILE A 233 4.82 -30.54 17.75
C ILE A 233 6.00 -30.30 16.81
N THR A 234 6.07 -31.02 15.69
CA THR A 234 7.13 -30.81 14.68
C THR A 234 7.08 -29.39 14.09
N GLN A 235 5.89 -28.88 13.72
CA GLN A 235 5.76 -27.51 13.20
C GLN A 235 6.14 -26.45 14.24
N LEU A 236 5.87 -26.71 15.53
CA LEU A 236 6.30 -25.83 16.61
C LEU A 236 7.83 -25.79 16.75
N ASP A 237 8.49 -26.95 16.66
CA ASP A 237 9.97 -27.08 16.72
C ASP A 237 10.66 -26.37 15.55
N GLU A 238 10.14 -26.55 14.33
CA GLU A 238 10.62 -25.87 13.11
C GLU A 238 10.44 -24.34 13.22
N SER A 239 9.30 -23.89 13.74
CA SER A 239 9.01 -22.47 13.96
C SER A 239 9.94 -21.86 15.00
N MET A 240 10.22 -22.57 16.09
CA MET A 240 11.16 -22.13 17.13
C MET A 240 12.59 -22.05 16.59
N THR A 241 13.01 -23.02 15.78
CA THR A 241 14.32 -23.03 15.14
C THR A 241 14.49 -21.85 14.19
N SER A 242 13.50 -21.63 13.31
CA SER A 242 13.49 -20.50 12.37
C SER A 242 13.53 -19.15 13.12
N MET A 243 12.77 -19.04 14.20
CA MET A 243 12.75 -17.84 15.04
C MET A 243 14.11 -17.59 15.71
N LYS A 244 14.76 -18.63 16.22
CA LYS A 244 16.11 -18.53 16.81
C LYS A 244 17.14 -18.04 15.80
N GLU A 245 17.06 -18.51 14.56
CA GLU A 245 17.94 -18.05 13.48
C GLU A 245 17.72 -16.56 13.17
N ILE A 246 16.47 -16.12 13.03
CA ILE A 246 16.14 -14.71 12.78
C ILE A 246 16.64 -13.82 13.92
N LEU A 247 16.41 -14.23 15.17
CA LEU A 247 16.88 -13.48 16.34
C LEU A 247 18.41 -13.45 16.45
N GLY A 248 19.08 -14.52 16.01
CA GLY A 248 20.54 -14.56 15.84
C GLY A 248 21.01 -13.52 14.84
N LYS A 249 20.47 -13.54 13.62
CA LYS A 249 20.79 -12.57 12.56
C LYS A 249 20.59 -11.11 13.00
N ILE A 250 19.50 -10.82 13.72
CA ILE A 250 19.26 -9.48 14.27
C ILE A 250 20.35 -9.09 15.28
N LYS A 251 20.69 -9.99 16.21
CA LYS A 251 21.72 -9.76 17.23
C LYS A 251 23.11 -9.54 16.60
N ASP A 252 23.42 -10.31 15.56
CA ASP A 252 24.72 -10.28 14.88
C ASP A 252 24.81 -9.11 13.87
N GLY A 253 23.75 -8.32 13.74
CA GLY A 253 23.73 -7.15 12.87
C GLY A 253 23.49 -7.46 11.39
N GLU A 254 23.03 -8.66 11.07
CA GLU A 254 22.77 -9.07 9.69
C GLU A 254 21.42 -8.55 9.17
N GLY A 255 21.40 -8.19 7.88
CA GLY A 255 20.22 -7.64 7.23
C GLY A 255 19.84 -6.24 7.70
N ALA A 256 18.79 -5.65 7.10
CA ALA A 256 18.40 -4.27 7.38
C ALA A 256 17.99 -4.05 8.85
N LEU A 257 17.30 -5.02 9.46
CA LEU A 257 16.89 -4.94 10.87
C LEU A 257 18.06 -5.11 11.82
N GLY A 258 18.97 -6.05 11.55
CA GLY A 258 20.17 -6.22 12.35
C GLY A 258 21.04 -4.97 12.30
N GLN A 259 21.32 -4.43 11.11
CA GLN A 259 22.08 -3.18 10.94
C GLN A 259 21.42 -1.99 11.65
N MET A 260 20.08 -1.91 11.68
CA MET A 260 19.37 -0.84 12.38
C MET A 260 19.46 -0.96 13.90
N VAL A 261 19.57 -2.19 14.43
CA VAL A 261 19.72 -2.45 15.87
C VAL A 261 21.17 -2.27 16.33
N THR A 262 22.14 -2.65 15.49
CA THR A 262 23.56 -2.75 15.90
C THR A 262 24.44 -1.62 15.41
N ASN A 263 24.06 -0.86 14.39
CA ASN A 263 24.98 0.06 13.72
C ASN A 263 24.54 1.52 13.78
N ASP A 264 25.40 2.38 14.33
CA ASP A 264 25.28 3.84 14.28
C ASP A 264 25.57 4.43 12.89
N SER A 265 25.72 3.61 11.84
CA SER A 265 26.11 4.05 10.50
C SER A 265 25.14 5.06 9.89
N LEU A 266 23.84 4.86 10.10
CA LEU A 266 22.82 5.83 9.71
C LEU A 266 23.06 7.18 10.40
N TYR A 267 23.37 7.16 11.70
CA TYR A 267 23.67 8.34 12.49
C TYR A 267 24.95 9.04 12.01
N ARG A 268 26.00 8.28 11.72
CA ARG A 268 27.27 8.81 11.18
C ARG A 268 27.08 9.47 9.81
N ASN A 269 26.40 8.80 8.88
CA ASN A 269 26.17 9.33 7.53
C ASN A 269 25.29 10.58 7.53
N LEU A 270 24.30 10.61 8.44
CA LEU A 270 23.44 11.76 8.66
C LEU A 270 24.24 12.95 9.22
N ASN A 271 25.06 12.73 10.25
CA ASN A 271 25.91 13.78 10.81
C ASN A 271 26.93 14.31 9.81
N SER A 272 27.53 13.43 8.99
CA SER A 272 28.42 13.85 7.90
C SER A 272 27.70 14.69 6.86
N SER A 273 26.49 14.30 6.45
CA SER A 273 25.70 15.09 5.50
C SER A 273 25.32 16.47 6.05
N MET A 274 25.13 16.59 7.37
CA MET A 274 24.91 17.88 8.04
C MET A 274 26.16 18.73 8.11
N ALA A 275 27.31 18.12 8.39
CA ALA A 275 28.59 18.84 8.34
C ALA A 275 28.88 19.36 6.92
N ASP A 276 28.56 18.58 5.89
CA ASP A 276 28.71 18.99 4.49
C ASP A 276 27.73 20.11 4.12
N LEU A 277 26.48 20.02 4.57
CA LEU A 277 25.48 21.07 4.36
C LEU A 277 25.87 22.38 5.06
N ASP A 278 26.31 22.30 6.32
CA ASP A 278 26.79 23.46 7.08
C ASP A 278 28.00 24.11 6.39
N SER A 279 28.97 23.30 5.96
CA SER A 279 30.13 23.76 5.19
C SER A 279 29.74 24.44 3.88
N LEU A 280 28.76 23.90 3.16
CA LEU A 280 28.23 24.50 1.93
C LEU A 280 27.54 25.84 2.20
N LEU A 281 26.80 25.96 3.31
CA LEU A 281 26.14 27.21 3.68
C LEU A 281 27.13 28.29 4.10
N ILE A 282 28.20 27.90 4.81
CA ILE A 282 29.32 28.78 5.15
C ILE A 282 30.01 29.25 3.86
N ASP A 283 30.37 28.33 2.96
CA ASP A 283 31.05 28.69 1.71
C ASP A 283 30.16 29.53 0.77
N LEU A 284 28.85 29.27 0.73
CA LEU A 284 27.90 30.10 -0.01
C LEU A 284 27.82 31.53 0.56
N LYS A 285 27.91 31.68 1.89
CA LYS A 285 27.93 32.97 2.57
C LYS A 285 29.24 33.74 2.31
N GLU A 286 30.38 33.06 2.32
CA GLU A 286 31.69 33.68 2.11
C GLU A 286 32.00 33.94 0.63
N ASN A 287 31.59 33.03 -0.26
CA ASN A 287 31.90 33.04 -1.69
C ASN A 287 30.64 33.01 -2.58
N PRO A 288 29.68 33.93 -2.41
CA PRO A 288 28.39 33.87 -3.12
C PRO A 288 28.54 33.91 -4.65
N LYS A 289 29.61 34.55 -5.17
CA LYS A 289 29.88 34.66 -6.62
C LYS A 289 30.23 33.33 -7.30
N ARG A 290 30.66 32.30 -6.56
CA ARG A 290 30.93 30.95 -7.11
C ARG A 290 29.64 30.22 -7.49
N TYR A 291 28.55 30.53 -6.81
CA TYR A 291 27.28 29.82 -6.92
C TYR A 291 26.16 30.69 -7.53
N VAL A 292 26.32 32.02 -7.47
CA VAL A 292 25.37 33.00 -7.99
C VAL A 292 26.07 33.85 -9.06
N HIS A 293 25.72 33.61 -10.33
CA HIS A 293 26.18 34.42 -11.45
C HIS A 293 25.20 35.56 -11.74
N PHE A 294 25.62 36.80 -11.51
CA PHE A 294 24.84 37.99 -11.84
C PHE A 294 24.91 38.27 -13.35
N SER A 295 23.80 38.10 -14.08
CA SER A 295 23.66 38.67 -15.42
C SER A 295 23.28 40.16 -15.30
N LEU A 296 24.23 41.05 -15.57
CA LEU A 296 24.05 42.51 -15.50
C LEU A 296 23.43 43.13 -16.76
N PHE A 297 22.93 42.36 -17.73
CA PHE A 297 22.39 42.90 -18.98
C PHE A 297 20.96 42.43 -19.28
N GLY A 298 19.99 43.24 -18.86
CA GLY A 298 18.75 43.42 -19.62
C GLY A 298 19.04 44.27 -20.85
N GLY A 299 18.81 43.76 -22.06
CA GLY A 299 19.17 44.51 -23.26
C GLY A 299 18.95 43.79 -24.60
N GLY A 300 17.78 43.20 -24.84
CA GLY A 300 17.42 42.69 -26.16
C GLY A 300 17.10 43.81 -27.16
N LYS A 301 18.12 44.51 -27.70
CA LYS A 301 17.97 45.32 -28.92
C LYS A 301 18.42 44.50 -30.13
N LYS A 302 17.49 44.37 -31.10
CA LYS A 302 17.62 43.70 -32.38
C LYS A 302 18.75 44.29 -33.22
N ASP A 303 19.77 43.50 -33.53
CA ASP A 303 20.73 43.80 -34.60
C ASP A 303 20.11 43.54 -35.98
N LYS A 304 19.56 44.60 -36.60
CA LYS A 304 19.29 44.63 -38.04
C LYS A 304 20.62 44.75 -38.80
N LYS A 305 21.22 43.61 -39.18
CA LYS A 305 22.25 43.61 -40.23
C LYS A 305 21.64 44.05 -41.57
N LYS A 306 21.96 45.27 -41.99
CA LYS A 306 21.76 45.78 -43.36
C LYS A 306 22.48 44.88 -44.36
N LYS A 307 21.75 44.07 -45.12
CA LYS A 307 22.20 43.54 -46.41
C LYS A 307 22.34 44.70 -47.39
N LYS A 308 23.57 45.17 -47.64
CA LYS A 308 23.88 45.89 -48.89
C LYS A 308 23.94 44.85 -50.00
N LYS A 309 22.93 44.87 -50.88
CA LYS A 309 22.99 44.24 -52.21
C LYS A 309 24.13 44.90 -52.98
N LYS A 310 25.11 44.11 -53.42
CA LYS A 310 25.78 44.33 -54.70
C LYS A 310 25.05 43.42 -55.70
N LYS A 311 24.40 44.03 -56.69
CA LYS A 311 24.14 43.44 -57.99
C LYS A 311 24.74 44.41 -59.00
N GLU A 312 25.49 43.85 -59.94
CA GLU A 312 25.67 44.42 -61.28
C GLU A 312 24.33 44.75 -61.93
#